data_AF-B2AB37-F1
#
_entry.id   AF-B2AB37-F1
#
_cell.length_a   1.000
_cell.length_b   1.000
_cell.length_c   1.000
_cell.angle_alpha   90.00
_cell.angle_beta   90.00
_cell.angle_gamma   90.00
#
_symmetry.space_group_name_H-M   'P 1'
#
loop_
_entity.id
_entity.type
_entity.pdbx_description
1 polymer ?
#
loop_
_entity_poly.entity_id
_entity_poly.type
_entity_poly.pdbx_seq_one_letter_code
_entity_poly.pdbx_strand_id
1 'polypeptide(L)'
;MEDTDPSNLRLQAAKLLVGKLIPSSGTTTGQTADQVTIVQFNETAEVLYPLGDPSGAGATIDGIPANGGTFIGGGISAAVDELTRSGNKPDAAGIFVLTDGADDPPSLISDTIDSINRAQQAGIRVSFGFLSVDAEEQDSRITSAILSSGGTFTTVNTAEDTSKLVAQALLNGLVGPPQTGSVPLLPGLKTAGMLSQTSLTTFSYAAQSGEAFNVTVTAIDNIPLKATLKQAGQTSEIKSAVTDTSTGIALLEYTTFSTGNYTIEVSSAGGSKSGLFAVQIGSSLDPCKPSNSTVPLPSGTGAIPSPTASTVFTAGAVPMGGNAALQMGVGLSLMAAFLEMFLSG
;
A
#
# COMPACT_ATOMS: atom_id res chain seq x y z
N MET A 1 -1.48 -11.62 -19.20
CA MET A 1 -2.84 -11.95 -18.70
C MET A 1 -3.11 -13.45 -18.78
N GLU A 2 -3.29 -14.05 -19.96
CA GLU A 2 -3.73 -15.46 -20.07
C GLU A 2 -2.78 -16.45 -19.38
N ASP A 3 -1.47 -16.21 -19.46
CA ASP A 3 -0.46 -17.09 -18.86
C ASP A 3 -0.07 -16.68 -17.44
N THR A 4 0.02 -15.38 -17.16
CA THR A 4 0.58 -14.82 -15.91
C THR A 4 -0.46 -14.35 -14.89
N ASP A 5 -1.73 -14.22 -15.29
CA ASP A 5 -2.87 -13.92 -14.42
C ASP A 5 -4.14 -14.70 -14.85
N PRO A 6 -4.09 -16.05 -14.89
CA PRO A 6 -5.19 -16.87 -15.40
C PRO A 6 -6.47 -16.79 -14.55
N SER A 7 -6.36 -16.24 -13.33
CA SER A 7 -7.50 -16.03 -12.42
C SER A 7 -8.02 -14.59 -12.43
N ASN A 8 -7.52 -13.72 -13.31
CA ASN A 8 -7.91 -12.32 -13.41
C ASN A 8 -7.82 -11.57 -12.06
N LEU A 9 -6.79 -11.85 -11.27
CA LEU A 9 -6.56 -11.27 -9.96
C LEU A 9 -6.44 -9.74 -10.04
N ARG A 10 -5.95 -9.18 -11.16
CA ARG A 10 -5.95 -7.73 -11.40
C ARG A 10 -7.35 -7.16 -11.53
N LEU A 11 -8.22 -7.83 -12.29
CA LEU A 11 -9.62 -7.40 -12.42
C LEU A 11 -10.35 -7.55 -11.09
N GLN A 12 -10.05 -8.60 -10.32
CA GLN A 12 -10.57 -8.76 -8.95
C GLN A 12 -10.10 -7.63 -8.02
N ALA A 13 -8.81 -7.27 -8.03
CA ALA A 13 -8.30 -6.12 -7.27
C ALA A 13 -8.98 -4.81 -7.69
N ALA A 14 -9.13 -4.57 -8.99
CA ALA A 14 -9.79 -3.38 -9.51
C ALA A 14 -11.24 -3.28 -9.00
N LYS A 15 -12.01 -4.38 -9.11
CA LYS A 15 -13.39 -4.44 -8.62
C LYS A 15 -13.48 -4.25 -7.11
N LEU A 16 -12.60 -4.90 -6.35
CA LEU A 16 -12.53 -4.74 -4.90
C LEU A 16 -12.23 -3.30 -4.51
N LEU A 17 -11.27 -2.65 -5.17
CA LEU A 17 -10.92 -1.25 -4.91
C LEU A 17 -12.07 -0.30 -5.25
N VAL A 18 -12.67 -0.43 -6.44
CA VAL A 18 -13.83 0.37 -6.87
C VAL A 18 -15.00 0.19 -5.92
N GLY A 19 -15.27 -1.04 -5.47
CA GLY A 19 -16.34 -1.34 -4.52
C GLY A 19 -16.12 -0.77 -3.11
N LYS A 20 -14.95 -0.19 -2.81
CA LYS A 20 -14.66 0.52 -1.56
C LYS A 20 -14.82 2.03 -1.67
N LEU A 21 -14.98 2.56 -2.88
CA LEU A 21 -15.25 3.97 -3.13
C LEU A 21 -16.71 4.30 -2.78
N ILE A 22 -16.97 5.53 -2.34
CA ILE A 22 -18.28 6.02 -1.94
C ILE A 22 -19.06 6.45 -3.21
N PRO A 23 -20.11 5.73 -3.64
CA PRO A 23 -20.92 6.16 -4.78
C PRO A 23 -21.81 7.34 -4.39
N SER A 24 -22.36 8.06 -5.37
CA SER A 24 -23.26 9.20 -5.14
C SER A 24 -24.47 8.80 -4.29
N SER A 25 -25.01 7.60 -4.51
CA SER A 25 -26.13 7.04 -3.76
C SER A 25 -25.79 6.65 -2.31
N GLY A 26 -24.50 6.51 -1.98
CA GLY A 26 -24.00 6.14 -0.66
C GLY A 26 -23.53 7.31 0.18
N THR A 27 -23.61 8.54 -0.34
CA THR A 27 -23.17 9.74 0.39
C THR A 27 -24.10 10.05 1.57
N THR A 28 -23.50 10.45 2.69
CA THR A 28 -24.21 11.02 3.84
C THR A 28 -23.83 12.48 4.05
N THR A 29 -24.49 13.18 4.98
CA THR A 29 -24.22 14.61 5.22
C THR A 29 -22.74 14.85 5.54
N GLY A 30 -22.07 15.67 4.73
CA GLY A 30 -20.65 16.01 4.89
C GLY A 30 -19.68 15.08 4.17
N GLN A 31 -20.17 14.10 3.41
CA GLN A 31 -19.36 13.27 2.50
C GLN A 31 -19.56 13.69 1.05
N THR A 32 -18.46 13.72 0.30
CA THR A 32 -18.49 13.85 -1.17
C THR A 32 -18.38 12.44 -1.77
N ALA A 33 -19.10 12.21 -2.87
CA ALA A 33 -18.94 10.97 -3.62
C ALA A 33 -17.54 10.90 -4.21
N ASP A 34 -16.96 9.70 -4.20
CA ASP A 34 -15.75 9.43 -4.95
C ASP A 34 -16.07 9.37 -6.45
N GLN A 35 -15.06 9.62 -7.28
CA GLN A 35 -15.13 9.43 -8.72
C GLN A 35 -14.04 8.49 -9.19
N VAL A 36 -14.32 7.72 -10.23
CA VAL A 36 -13.36 6.78 -10.81
C VAL A 36 -13.42 6.81 -12.33
N THR A 37 -12.26 6.64 -12.94
CA THR A 37 -12.11 6.34 -14.37
C THR A 37 -11.43 4.97 -14.50
N ILE A 38 -11.83 4.18 -15.49
CA ILE A 38 -11.21 2.87 -15.79
C ILE A 38 -10.47 2.99 -17.11
N VAL A 39 -9.16 2.75 -17.06
CA VAL A 39 -8.28 2.74 -18.22
C VAL A 39 -7.76 1.33 -18.41
N GLN A 40 -7.98 0.76 -19.59
CA GLN A 40 -7.30 -0.45 -20.03
C GLN A 40 -6.01 -0.04 -20.75
N PHE A 41 -4.97 -0.84 -20.58
CA PHE A 41 -3.79 -0.79 -21.44
C PHE A 41 -3.39 -2.20 -21.89
N ASN A 42 -2.95 -2.28 -23.14
CA ASN A 42 -2.25 -3.41 -23.76
C ASN A 42 -1.14 -2.84 -24.67
N GLU A 43 -1.11 -3.07 -25.99
CA GLU A 43 -0.29 -2.29 -26.93
C GLU A 43 -0.78 -0.83 -27.10
N THR A 44 -2.03 -0.58 -26.71
CA THR A 44 -2.67 0.75 -26.72
C THR A 44 -3.30 1.03 -25.37
N ALA A 45 -3.76 2.26 -25.13
CA ALA A 45 -4.48 2.60 -23.92
C ALA A 45 -5.82 3.28 -24.25
N GLU A 46 -6.87 2.89 -23.54
CA GLU A 46 -8.23 3.38 -23.76
C GLU A 46 -8.94 3.64 -22.42
N VAL A 47 -9.63 4.78 -22.34
CA VAL A 47 -10.57 5.09 -21.26
C VAL A 47 -11.86 4.33 -21.53
N LEU A 48 -12.08 3.23 -20.81
CA LEU A 48 -13.28 2.40 -20.94
C LEU A 48 -14.46 2.91 -20.10
N TYR A 49 -14.15 3.60 -19.00
CA TYR A 49 -15.14 4.24 -18.15
C TYR A 49 -14.65 5.66 -17.85
N PRO A 50 -15.26 6.71 -18.44
CA PRO A 50 -14.90 8.10 -18.15
C PRO A 50 -15.07 8.44 -16.67
N LEU A 51 -14.42 9.50 -16.20
CA LEU A 51 -14.47 9.89 -14.78
C LEU A 51 -15.92 10.07 -14.31
N GLY A 52 -16.36 9.21 -13.39
CA GLY A 52 -17.76 9.11 -13.02
C GLY A 52 -18.01 8.33 -11.73
N ASP A 53 -19.27 7.95 -11.52
CA ASP A 53 -19.71 7.27 -10.29
C ASP A 53 -19.20 5.82 -10.20
N PRO A 54 -18.57 5.40 -9.10
CA PRO A 54 -18.00 4.06 -8.98
C PRO A 54 -19.01 2.91 -9.10
N SER A 55 -20.31 3.15 -8.83
CA SER A 55 -21.33 2.11 -8.96
C SER A 55 -21.51 1.58 -10.39
N GLY A 56 -21.10 2.36 -11.42
CA GLY A 56 -21.19 1.95 -12.83
C GLY A 56 -19.95 1.23 -13.36
N ALA A 57 -18.80 1.32 -12.68
CA ALA A 57 -17.52 0.88 -13.23
C ALA A 57 -17.32 -0.65 -13.21
N GLY A 58 -18.04 -1.37 -12.34
CA GLY A 58 -17.88 -2.83 -12.18
C GLY A 58 -18.12 -3.63 -13.47
N ALA A 59 -19.18 -3.29 -14.22
CA ALA A 59 -19.50 -3.96 -15.48
C ALA A 59 -18.45 -3.70 -16.58
N THR A 60 -17.85 -2.50 -16.58
CA THR A 60 -16.74 -2.19 -17.49
C THR A 60 -15.53 -3.07 -17.18
N ILE A 61 -15.18 -3.24 -15.90
CA ILE A 61 -14.04 -4.07 -15.48
C ILE A 61 -14.25 -5.54 -15.88
N ASP A 62 -15.48 -6.06 -15.75
CA ASP A 62 -15.82 -7.43 -16.14
C ASP A 62 -15.66 -7.70 -17.65
N GLY A 63 -15.70 -6.66 -18.47
CA GLY A 63 -15.55 -6.74 -19.92
C GLY A 63 -14.12 -6.61 -20.45
N ILE A 64 -13.13 -6.37 -19.58
CA ILE A 64 -11.74 -6.15 -20.02
C ILE A 64 -11.14 -7.47 -20.51
N PRO A 65 -10.71 -7.55 -21.79
CA PRO A 65 -10.13 -8.77 -22.34
C PRO A 65 -8.68 -8.96 -21.88
N ALA A 66 -8.26 -10.22 -21.87
CA ALA A 66 -6.93 -10.66 -21.45
C ALA A 66 -5.94 -10.77 -22.64
N ASN A 67 -5.86 -9.76 -23.51
CA ASN A 67 -5.09 -9.86 -24.76
C ASN A 67 -4.15 -8.68 -25.04
N GLY A 68 -3.05 -8.99 -25.73
CA GLY A 68 -2.07 -8.03 -26.21
C GLY A 68 -0.82 -7.89 -25.33
N GLY A 69 0.04 -6.95 -25.70
CA GLY A 69 1.27 -6.56 -25.01
C GLY A 69 1.04 -5.67 -23.79
N THR A 70 2.11 -5.04 -23.30
CA THR A 70 2.09 -4.29 -22.04
C THR A 70 2.69 -2.90 -22.25
N PHE A 71 1.86 -1.88 -22.45
CA PHE A 71 2.25 -0.47 -22.53
C PHE A 71 1.71 0.32 -21.33
N ILE A 72 2.45 0.26 -20.21
CA ILE A 72 2.02 0.83 -18.93
C ILE A 72 1.97 2.36 -19.03
N GLY A 73 2.98 2.98 -19.65
CA GLY A 73 3.05 4.42 -19.86
C GLY A 73 1.84 4.99 -20.59
N GLY A 74 1.36 4.29 -21.63
CA GLY A 74 0.13 4.66 -22.33
C GLY A 74 -1.08 4.72 -21.40
N GLY A 75 -1.23 3.70 -20.54
CA GLY A 75 -2.31 3.66 -19.54
C GLY A 75 -2.25 4.82 -18.55
N ILE A 76 -1.06 5.13 -18.02
CA ILE A 76 -0.86 6.26 -17.11
C ILE A 76 -1.14 7.59 -17.83
N SER A 77 -0.63 7.77 -19.04
CA SER A 77 -0.86 8.99 -19.83
C SER A 77 -2.35 9.22 -20.10
N ALA A 78 -3.09 8.18 -20.52
CA ALA A 78 -4.53 8.27 -20.76
C ALA A 78 -5.31 8.61 -19.47
N ALA A 79 -4.90 8.05 -18.32
CA ALA A 79 -5.49 8.39 -17.04
C ALA A 79 -5.21 9.85 -16.65
N VAL A 80 -3.98 10.35 -16.85
CA VAL A 80 -3.65 11.76 -16.62
C VAL A 80 -4.49 12.67 -17.51
N ASP A 81 -4.63 12.35 -18.79
CA ASP A 81 -5.40 13.15 -19.74
C ASP A 81 -6.88 13.22 -19.34
N GLU A 82 -7.48 12.10 -18.90
CA GLU A 82 -8.86 12.10 -18.40
C GLU A 82 -8.98 12.88 -17.09
N LEU A 83 -8.08 12.68 -16.12
CA LEU A 83 -8.11 13.38 -14.83
C LEU A 83 -7.90 14.89 -14.95
N THR A 84 -7.20 15.35 -15.99
CA THR A 84 -6.89 16.77 -16.25
C THR A 84 -7.73 17.40 -17.36
N ARG A 85 -8.65 16.64 -17.97
CA ARG A 85 -9.51 17.13 -19.05
C ARG A 85 -10.35 18.31 -18.60
N SER A 86 -10.60 19.27 -19.51
CA SER A 86 -11.47 20.41 -19.24
C SER A 86 -12.84 19.97 -18.71
N GLY A 87 -13.21 20.49 -17.55
CA GLY A 87 -14.42 20.11 -16.81
C GLY A 87 -14.15 19.19 -15.61
N ASN A 88 -13.04 18.46 -15.61
CA ASN A 88 -12.60 17.64 -14.49
C ASN A 88 -11.68 18.48 -13.60
N LYS A 89 -12.04 18.62 -12.32
CA LYS A 89 -11.28 19.40 -11.32
C LYS A 89 -11.27 18.66 -9.98
N PRO A 90 -10.58 17.51 -9.90
CA PRO A 90 -10.49 16.78 -8.64
C PRO A 90 -9.71 17.61 -7.62
N ASP A 91 -10.19 17.68 -6.38
CA ASP A 91 -9.46 18.30 -5.27
C ASP A 91 -8.16 17.52 -4.94
N ALA A 92 -8.19 16.21 -5.19
CA ALA A 92 -7.07 15.29 -5.10
C ALA A 92 -7.28 14.14 -6.09
N ALA A 93 -6.20 13.68 -6.73
CA ALA A 93 -6.26 12.57 -7.69
C ALA A 93 -5.11 11.59 -7.49
N GLY A 94 -5.28 10.39 -8.00
CA GLY A 94 -4.29 9.34 -8.01
C GLY A 94 -4.60 8.28 -9.05
N ILE A 95 -3.58 7.52 -9.43
CA ILE A 95 -3.63 6.43 -10.40
C ILE A 95 -3.13 5.18 -9.67
N PHE A 96 -3.92 4.11 -9.70
CA PHE A 96 -3.54 2.81 -9.17
C PHE A 96 -3.42 1.80 -10.32
N VAL A 97 -2.19 1.47 -10.70
CA VAL A 97 -1.90 0.54 -11.80
C VAL A 97 -1.91 -0.89 -11.27
N LEU A 98 -2.63 -1.77 -11.97
CA LEU A 98 -2.64 -3.20 -11.71
C LEU A 98 -2.06 -3.92 -12.93
N THR A 99 -0.88 -4.51 -12.79
CA THR A 99 -0.15 -5.18 -13.89
C THR A 99 0.44 -6.52 -13.43
N ASP A 100 0.56 -7.48 -14.35
CA ASP A 100 1.15 -8.82 -14.17
C ASP A 100 2.44 -8.98 -14.99
N GLY A 101 2.95 -7.89 -15.54
CA GLY A 101 4.14 -7.88 -16.39
C GLY A 101 4.76 -6.49 -16.49
N ALA A 102 5.98 -6.47 -17.02
CA ALA A 102 6.74 -5.27 -17.33
C ALA A 102 6.36 -4.72 -18.73
N ASP A 103 6.81 -3.51 -19.02
CA ASP A 103 6.65 -2.89 -20.34
C ASP A 103 7.27 -3.78 -21.44
N ASP A 104 6.47 -4.10 -22.47
CA ASP A 104 6.88 -4.92 -23.62
C ASP A 104 6.49 -4.21 -24.93
N PRO A 105 7.48 -3.77 -25.74
CA PRO A 105 8.92 -3.97 -25.58
C PRO A 105 9.56 -3.11 -24.46
N PRO A 106 10.74 -3.51 -23.93
CA PRO A 106 11.47 -2.74 -22.90
C PRO A 106 11.85 -1.30 -23.30
N SER A 107 11.78 -0.94 -24.58
CA SER A 107 11.94 0.45 -25.02
C SER A 107 10.86 1.39 -24.49
N LEU A 108 9.70 0.87 -24.07
CA LEU A 108 8.58 1.65 -23.52
C LEU A 108 8.82 2.10 -22.06
N ILE A 109 9.87 1.62 -21.40
CA ILE A 109 10.20 1.98 -20.01
C ILE A 109 10.38 3.50 -19.84
N SER A 110 10.97 4.20 -20.83
CA SER A 110 11.09 5.66 -20.78
C SER A 110 9.73 6.34 -20.79
N ASP A 111 8.80 5.85 -21.59
CA ASP A 111 7.46 6.42 -21.74
C ASP A 111 6.65 6.23 -20.44
N THR A 112 6.84 5.11 -19.76
CA THR A 112 6.27 4.85 -18.43
C THR A 112 6.82 5.82 -17.39
N ILE A 113 8.13 6.03 -17.34
CA ILE A 113 8.76 6.99 -16.42
C ILE A 113 8.27 8.42 -16.70
N ASP A 114 8.22 8.83 -17.97
CA ASP A 114 7.76 10.16 -18.37
C ASP A 114 6.29 10.39 -18.03
N SER A 115 5.45 9.36 -18.17
CA SER A 115 4.03 9.42 -17.80
C SER A 115 3.84 9.52 -16.28
N ILE A 116 4.64 8.82 -15.47
CA ILE A 116 4.65 8.97 -14.02
C ILE A 116 5.09 10.38 -13.62
N ASN A 117 6.15 10.91 -14.24
CA ASN A 117 6.63 12.26 -13.98
C ASN A 117 5.58 13.32 -14.35
N ARG A 118 4.87 13.14 -15.47
CA ARG A 118 3.74 13.99 -15.88
C ARG A 118 2.60 13.95 -14.86
N ALA A 119 2.23 12.76 -14.39
CA ALA A 119 1.23 12.60 -13.34
C ALA A 119 1.63 13.36 -12.07
N GLN A 120 2.89 13.18 -11.62
CA GLN A 120 3.42 13.88 -10.45
C GLN A 120 3.37 15.41 -10.61
N GLN A 121 3.74 15.95 -11.78
CA GLN A 121 3.67 17.38 -12.07
C GLN A 121 2.23 17.93 -12.02
N ALA A 122 1.24 17.09 -12.31
CA ALA A 122 -0.17 17.41 -12.17
C ALA A 122 -0.71 17.22 -10.74
N GLY A 123 0.14 16.84 -9.78
CA GLY A 123 -0.27 16.52 -8.41
C GLY A 123 -1.00 15.18 -8.27
N ILE A 124 -0.87 14.31 -9.27
CA ILE A 124 -1.48 12.98 -9.32
C ILE A 124 -0.45 11.96 -8.83
N ARG A 125 -0.80 11.25 -7.75
CA ARG A 125 0.02 10.17 -7.21
C ARG A 125 -0.09 8.92 -8.07
N VAL A 126 1.00 8.19 -8.31
CA VAL A 126 0.94 6.91 -9.03
C VAL A 126 1.40 5.77 -8.13
N SER A 127 0.54 4.77 -7.91
CA SER A 127 0.82 3.56 -7.13
C SER A 127 0.59 2.30 -7.98
N PHE A 128 1.30 1.23 -7.66
CA PHE A 128 1.28 -0.03 -8.39
C PHE A 128 0.97 -1.20 -7.46
N GLY A 129 0.06 -2.06 -7.92
CA GLY A 129 -0.05 -3.45 -7.51
C GLY A 129 0.47 -4.35 -8.63
N PHE A 130 1.62 -4.99 -8.40
CA PHE A 130 2.30 -5.83 -9.38
C PHE A 130 2.10 -7.30 -9.04
N LEU A 131 1.47 -8.06 -9.92
CA LEU A 131 1.27 -9.49 -9.74
C LEU A 131 2.50 -10.23 -10.24
N SER A 132 3.21 -10.88 -9.31
CA SER A 132 4.46 -11.58 -9.58
C SER A 132 4.33 -13.04 -9.16
N VAL A 133 3.49 -13.79 -9.88
CA VAL A 133 3.46 -15.25 -9.71
C VAL A 133 4.67 -15.92 -10.38
N ASP A 134 5.12 -15.39 -11.53
CA ASP A 134 6.25 -15.91 -12.32
C ASP A 134 6.99 -14.83 -13.15
N ALA A 135 6.73 -13.54 -12.88
CA ALA A 135 7.08 -12.43 -13.79
C ALA A 135 8.51 -11.88 -13.63
N GLU A 136 9.02 -11.30 -14.72
CA GLU A 136 10.21 -10.43 -14.71
C GLU A 136 10.06 -9.33 -13.64
N GLU A 137 11.13 -9.05 -12.90
CA GLU A 137 11.11 -7.95 -11.93
C GLU A 137 10.85 -6.62 -12.66
N GLN A 138 9.98 -5.78 -12.11
CA GLN A 138 9.74 -4.45 -12.68
C GLN A 138 11.04 -3.64 -12.72
N ASP A 139 11.25 -2.87 -13.79
CA ASP A 139 12.44 -2.03 -13.92
C ASP A 139 12.58 -1.09 -12.70
N SER A 140 13.76 -1.09 -12.09
CA SER A 140 14.04 -0.32 -10.87
C SER A 140 13.87 1.19 -11.07
N ARG A 141 14.03 1.70 -12.30
CA ARG A 141 13.79 3.11 -12.63
C ARG A 141 12.29 3.44 -12.58
N ILE A 142 11.42 2.53 -13.01
CA ILE A 142 9.96 2.68 -12.86
C ILE A 142 9.60 2.67 -11.38
N THR A 143 10.13 1.70 -10.61
CA THR A 143 9.90 1.63 -9.15
C THR A 143 10.34 2.92 -8.45
N SER A 144 11.50 3.47 -8.82
CA SER A 144 11.99 4.75 -8.29
C SER A 144 11.08 5.93 -8.64
N ALA A 145 10.57 5.99 -9.87
CA ALA A 145 9.62 7.03 -10.31
C ALA A 145 8.30 6.95 -9.53
N ILE A 146 7.75 5.74 -9.33
CA ILE A 146 6.54 5.50 -8.53
C ILE A 146 6.72 6.05 -7.11
N LEU A 147 7.80 5.66 -6.43
CA LEU A 147 8.09 6.11 -5.06
C LEU A 147 8.35 7.62 -4.99
N SER A 148 8.99 8.18 -6.03
CA SER A 148 9.21 9.64 -6.13
C SER A 148 7.91 10.42 -6.34
N SER A 149 6.91 9.83 -7.00
CA SER A 149 5.55 10.39 -7.10
C SER A 149 4.79 10.38 -5.77
N GLY A 150 5.34 9.70 -4.76
CA GLY A 150 4.74 9.51 -3.44
C GLY A 150 3.70 8.41 -3.38
N GLY A 151 3.62 7.56 -4.41
CA GLY A 151 2.83 6.34 -4.38
C GLY A 151 3.61 5.15 -3.85
N THR A 152 2.98 3.98 -3.91
CA THR A 152 3.56 2.73 -3.41
C THR A 152 3.69 1.70 -4.51
N PHE A 153 4.74 0.89 -4.47
CA PHE A 153 4.88 -0.30 -5.30
C PHE A 153 4.80 -1.54 -4.41
N THR A 154 3.75 -2.33 -4.60
CA THR A 154 3.53 -3.56 -3.83
C THR A 154 3.40 -4.74 -4.78
N THR A 155 4.14 -5.81 -4.51
CA THR A 155 4.03 -7.07 -5.25
C THR A 155 3.14 -8.05 -4.51
N VAL A 156 2.27 -8.74 -5.25
CA VAL A 156 1.42 -9.84 -4.75
C VAL A 156 1.65 -11.11 -5.56
N ASN A 157 1.61 -12.25 -4.88
CA ASN A 157 1.98 -13.53 -5.49
C ASN A 157 0.84 -14.56 -5.39
N THR A 158 -0.32 -14.18 -4.85
CA THR A 158 -1.46 -15.09 -4.67
C THR A 158 -2.78 -14.36 -4.82
N ALA A 159 -3.83 -15.13 -5.11
CA ALA A 159 -5.21 -14.61 -5.12
C ALA A 159 -5.60 -13.99 -3.77
N GLU A 160 -5.12 -14.57 -2.68
CA GLU A 160 -5.42 -14.16 -1.30
C GLU A 160 -4.83 -12.79 -0.97
N ASP A 161 -3.62 -12.51 -1.48
CA ASP A 161 -2.94 -11.24 -1.27
C ASP A 161 -3.59 -10.07 -2.02
N THR A 162 -4.45 -10.34 -3.02
CA THR A 162 -5.24 -9.33 -3.76
C THR A 162 -6.06 -8.44 -2.83
N SER A 163 -6.75 -9.03 -1.85
CA SER A 163 -7.57 -8.25 -0.90
C SER A 163 -6.69 -7.42 0.05
N LYS A 164 -5.52 -7.94 0.41
CA LYS A 164 -4.56 -7.23 1.26
C LYS A 164 -3.93 -6.06 0.50
N LEU A 165 -3.60 -6.22 -0.78
CA LEU A 165 -3.11 -5.14 -1.64
C LEU A 165 -4.10 -3.97 -1.67
N VAL A 166 -5.38 -4.25 -1.90
CA VAL A 166 -6.43 -3.23 -1.89
C VAL A 166 -6.54 -2.56 -0.51
N ALA A 167 -6.49 -3.34 0.58
CA ALA A 167 -6.51 -2.80 1.93
C ALA A 167 -5.29 -1.89 2.19
N GLN A 168 -4.09 -2.29 1.77
CA GLN A 168 -2.87 -1.48 1.89
C GLN A 168 -2.98 -0.19 1.09
N ALA A 169 -3.48 -0.24 -0.14
CA ALA A 169 -3.69 0.94 -0.99
C ALA A 169 -4.64 1.95 -0.32
N LEU A 170 -5.72 1.47 0.29
CA LEU A 170 -6.67 2.31 1.02
C LEU A 170 -6.04 2.92 2.29
N LEU A 171 -5.24 2.16 3.04
CA LEU A 171 -4.53 2.64 4.22
C LEU A 171 -3.44 3.68 3.87
N ASN A 172 -2.80 3.55 2.71
CA ASN A 172 -1.86 4.53 2.16
C ASN A 172 -2.56 5.80 1.62
N GLY A 173 -3.88 5.72 1.39
CA GLY A 173 -4.65 6.71 0.66
C GLY A 173 -4.40 6.62 -0.85
N LEU A 174 -5.48 6.74 -1.62
CA LEU A 174 -5.44 6.60 -3.09
C LEU A 174 -5.07 7.89 -3.81
N VAL A 175 -5.34 9.04 -3.20
CA VAL A 175 -5.25 10.36 -3.84
C VAL A 175 -4.46 11.35 -2.99
N GLY A 176 -4.05 12.46 -3.60
CA GLY A 176 -3.46 13.60 -2.91
C GLY A 176 -1.93 13.62 -2.94
N PRO A 177 -1.30 14.63 -2.30
CA PRO A 177 0.14 14.87 -2.40
C PRO A 177 0.94 13.67 -1.90
N PRO A 178 2.23 13.53 -2.26
CA PRO A 178 3.08 12.46 -1.78
C PRO A 178 2.92 12.21 -0.27
N GLN A 179 2.73 10.95 0.13
CA GLN A 179 2.62 10.58 1.54
C GLN A 179 3.93 10.95 2.27
N THR A 180 3.86 11.95 3.15
CA THR A 180 4.93 12.27 4.11
C THR A 180 4.67 11.48 5.39
N GLY A 181 4.83 10.16 5.34
CA GLY A 181 4.37 9.28 6.41
C GLY A 181 4.95 7.88 6.33
N SER A 182 4.61 7.08 7.34
CA SER A 182 5.00 5.68 7.43
C SER A 182 4.07 4.82 6.58
N VAL A 183 4.62 4.00 5.70
CA VAL A 183 3.82 3.09 4.86
C VAL A 183 3.36 1.89 5.71
N PRO A 184 2.04 1.67 5.92
CA PRO A 184 1.53 0.47 6.57
C PRO A 184 1.88 -0.80 5.79
N LEU A 185 2.37 -1.80 6.50
CA LEU A 185 2.66 -3.13 5.97
C LEU A 185 1.54 -4.10 6.35
N LEU A 186 1.19 -4.99 5.42
CA LEU A 186 0.31 -6.12 5.69
C LEU A 186 1.06 -7.44 5.44
N PRO A 187 0.79 -8.50 6.22
CA PRO A 187 1.47 -9.78 6.07
C PRO A 187 1.26 -10.39 4.68
N GLY A 188 2.32 -10.97 4.11
CA GLY A 188 2.30 -11.58 2.78
C GLY A 188 2.67 -10.63 1.65
N LEU A 189 2.43 -9.32 1.82
CA LEU A 189 2.78 -8.31 0.82
C LEU A 189 4.27 -7.96 0.89
N LYS A 190 4.90 -7.79 -0.28
CA LYS A 190 6.24 -7.22 -0.41
C LYS A 190 6.11 -5.80 -0.96
N THR A 191 6.53 -4.81 -0.18
CA THR A 191 6.38 -3.38 -0.47
C THR A 191 7.74 -2.75 -0.70
N ALA A 192 7.91 -2.00 -1.80
CA ALA A 192 9.17 -1.31 -2.08
C ALA A 192 9.35 -0.08 -1.19
N GLY A 193 10.61 0.24 -0.92
CA GLY A 193 11.04 1.47 -0.29
C GLY A 193 12.26 2.03 -1.01
N MET A 194 12.49 3.34 -0.83
CA MET A 194 13.63 4.05 -1.38
C MET A 194 14.33 4.78 -0.24
N LEU A 195 15.65 4.61 -0.13
CA LEU A 195 16.49 5.43 0.73
C LEU A 195 16.96 6.66 -0.04
N SER A 196 16.88 7.82 0.60
CA SER A 196 17.68 8.98 0.21
C SER A 196 18.98 8.99 1.03
N GLN A 197 20.01 9.68 0.53
CA GLN A 197 21.36 9.68 1.11
C GLN A 197 21.42 10.04 2.60
N THR A 198 20.45 10.79 3.11
CA THR A 198 20.44 11.29 4.50
C THR A 198 19.17 10.94 5.26
N SER A 199 18.23 10.20 4.66
CA SER A 199 16.96 9.86 5.30
C SER A 199 16.87 8.38 5.61
N LEU A 200 16.21 8.07 6.71
CA LEU A 200 15.63 6.75 6.93
C LEU A 200 14.25 6.71 6.26
N THR A 201 13.80 5.51 5.94
CA THR A 201 12.45 5.26 5.42
C THR A 201 11.70 4.43 6.44
N THR A 202 10.45 4.81 6.72
CA THR A 202 9.67 4.27 7.83
C THR A 202 8.45 3.50 7.33
N PHE A 203 8.21 2.36 7.94
CA PHE A 203 7.03 1.54 7.75
C PHE A 203 6.35 1.25 9.09
N SER A 204 5.05 0.99 9.04
CA SER A 204 4.25 0.73 10.23
C SER A 204 3.62 -0.66 10.16
N TYR A 205 3.53 -1.31 11.31
CA TYR A 205 2.90 -2.61 11.44
C TYR A 205 2.07 -2.68 12.71
N ALA A 206 0.81 -3.09 12.61
CA ALA A 206 -0.07 -3.28 13.76
C ALA A 206 -0.09 -4.77 14.13
N ALA A 207 0.57 -5.13 15.23
CA ALA A 207 0.66 -6.52 15.69
C ALA A 207 -0.29 -6.79 16.85
N GLN A 208 -0.74 -8.04 16.98
CA GLN A 208 -1.64 -8.50 18.05
C GLN A 208 -0.88 -9.17 19.18
N SER A 209 -1.42 -9.12 20.41
CA SER A 209 -0.81 -9.82 21.56
C SER A 209 -0.57 -11.30 21.27
N GLY A 210 0.64 -11.79 21.50
CA GLY A 210 1.06 -13.18 21.27
C GLY A 210 1.44 -13.51 19.82
N GLU A 211 1.34 -12.55 18.90
CA GLU A 211 1.75 -12.73 17.51
C GLU A 211 3.27 -12.85 17.40
N ALA A 212 3.74 -13.88 16.67
CA ALA A 212 5.10 -13.96 16.18
C ALA A 212 5.14 -13.45 14.74
N PHE A 213 5.98 -12.46 14.46
CA PHE A 213 6.18 -11.96 13.11
C PHE A 213 7.66 -11.79 12.78
N ASN A 214 7.97 -11.83 11.49
CA ASN A 214 9.27 -11.50 10.97
C ASN A 214 9.18 -10.34 9.98
N VAL A 215 10.17 -9.46 10.04
CA VAL A 215 10.40 -8.41 9.05
C VAL A 215 11.58 -8.85 8.19
N THR A 216 11.34 -9.02 6.90
CA THR A 216 12.37 -9.26 5.90
C THR A 216 12.61 -7.96 5.14
N VAL A 217 13.84 -7.46 5.17
CA VAL A 217 14.29 -6.34 4.33
C VAL A 217 15.27 -6.87 3.29
N THR A 218 14.96 -6.67 2.02
CA THR A 218 15.79 -7.12 0.90
C THR A 218 16.31 -5.92 0.13
N ALA A 219 17.62 -5.81 -0.01
CA ALA A 219 18.24 -4.81 -0.86
C ALA A 219 17.95 -5.14 -2.33
N ILE A 220 17.38 -4.18 -3.08
CA ILE A 220 17.15 -4.30 -4.53
C ILE A 220 18.39 -3.77 -5.24
N ASP A 221 18.79 -2.55 -4.88
CA ASP A 221 20.12 -2.06 -5.23
C ASP A 221 21.14 -2.68 -4.27
N ASN A 222 22.35 -2.97 -4.74
CA ASN A 222 23.43 -3.56 -3.94
C ASN A 222 24.00 -2.56 -2.92
N ILE A 223 23.18 -2.18 -1.94
CA ILE A 223 23.48 -1.25 -0.86
C ILE A 223 23.29 -1.93 0.49
N PRO A 224 24.21 -1.74 1.46
CA PRO A 224 24.05 -2.30 2.79
C PRO A 224 22.98 -1.51 3.55
N LEU A 225 21.96 -2.21 4.05
CA LEU A 225 20.84 -1.64 4.78
C LEU A 225 20.87 -2.06 6.25
N LYS A 226 20.49 -1.15 7.14
CA LYS A 226 20.15 -1.46 8.54
C LYS A 226 18.64 -1.36 8.70
N ALA A 227 18.02 -2.46 9.11
CA ALA A 227 16.62 -2.53 9.52
C ALA A 227 16.53 -2.46 11.05
N THR A 228 15.62 -1.63 11.56
CA THR A 228 15.41 -1.43 12.99
C THR A 228 13.92 -1.52 13.32
N LEU A 229 13.57 -2.33 14.32
CA LEU A 229 12.22 -2.45 14.86
C LEU A 229 12.11 -1.63 16.15
N LYS A 230 11.07 -0.82 16.26
CA LYS A 230 10.72 -0.02 17.43
C LYS A 230 9.22 -0.15 17.74
N GLN A 231 8.84 0.10 18.98
CA GLN A 231 7.43 0.37 19.29
C GLN A 231 7.09 1.79 18.81
N ALA A 232 5.91 1.98 18.21
CA ALA A 232 5.52 3.26 17.65
C ALA A 232 5.57 4.38 18.70
N GLY A 233 6.18 5.51 18.34
CA GLY A 233 6.36 6.66 19.23
C GLY A 233 7.53 6.54 20.22
N GLN A 234 8.23 5.40 20.25
CA GLN A 234 9.41 5.20 21.10
C GLN A 234 10.71 5.35 20.32
N THR A 235 11.75 5.84 21.00
CA THR A 235 13.09 5.98 20.40
C THR A 235 13.95 4.72 20.55
N SER A 236 13.64 3.88 21.54
CA SER A 236 14.41 2.68 21.87
C SER A 236 14.24 1.60 20.81
N GLU A 237 15.36 1.06 20.34
CA GLU A 237 15.36 -0.11 19.44
C GLU A 237 14.93 -1.37 20.22
N ILE A 238 13.98 -2.12 19.66
CA ILE A 238 13.62 -3.47 20.13
C ILE A 238 14.61 -4.48 19.54
N LYS A 239 14.87 -4.37 18.24
CA LYS A 239 15.75 -5.26 17.48
C LYS A 239 16.27 -4.53 16.26
N SER A 240 17.50 -4.83 15.84
CA SER A 240 18.04 -4.38 14.56
C SER A 240 18.88 -5.46 13.89
N ALA A 241 19.00 -5.36 12.56
CA ALA A 241 19.75 -6.26 11.71
C ALA A 241 20.31 -5.48 10.52
N VAL A 242 21.44 -5.95 9.98
CA VAL A 242 22.06 -5.42 8.77
C VAL A 242 21.96 -6.48 7.68
N THR A 243 21.80 -6.04 6.43
CA THR A 243 21.75 -6.94 5.29
C THR A 243 23.04 -7.74 5.17
N ASP A 244 22.90 -9.06 5.05
CA ASP A 244 24.01 -9.95 4.75
C ASP A 244 24.59 -9.65 3.35
N THR A 245 25.92 -9.67 3.23
CA THR A 245 26.62 -9.25 2.01
C THR A 245 26.47 -10.23 0.85
N SER A 246 26.09 -11.48 1.11
CA SER A 246 25.92 -12.51 0.09
C SER A 246 24.49 -12.60 -0.42
N THR A 247 23.52 -12.36 0.46
CA THR A 247 22.09 -12.50 0.16
C THR A 247 21.37 -11.16 -0.02
N GLY A 248 21.92 -10.06 0.48
CA GLY A 248 21.26 -8.75 0.48
C GLY A 248 20.06 -8.67 1.45
N ILE A 249 19.93 -9.61 2.39
CA ILE A 249 18.75 -9.74 3.27
C ILE A 249 19.10 -9.41 4.72
N ALA A 250 18.23 -8.63 5.37
CA ALA A 250 18.18 -8.45 6.82
C ALA A 250 16.87 -9.03 7.38
N LEU A 251 16.96 -9.80 8.46
CA LEU A 251 15.81 -10.48 9.08
C LEU A 251 15.64 -10.06 10.54
N LEU A 252 14.44 -9.59 10.90
CA LEU A 252 14.05 -9.25 12.27
C LEU A 252 12.90 -10.14 12.73
N GLU A 253 13.17 -11.13 13.57
CA GLU A 253 12.13 -11.97 14.17
C GLU A 253 11.72 -11.42 15.55
N TYR A 254 10.42 -11.33 15.83
CA TYR A 254 9.90 -10.81 17.10
C TYR A 254 8.57 -11.45 17.47
N THR A 255 8.34 -11.66 18.78
CA THR A 255 7.05 -12.03 19.35
C THR A 255 6.55 -10.89 20.20
N THR A 256 5.39 -10.34 19.86
CA THR A 256 4.80 -9.23 20.61
C THR A 256 4.02 -9.74 21.81
N PHE A 257 4.18 -9.09 22.96
CA PHE A 257 3.51 -9.45 24.22
C PHE A 257 2.22 -8.65 24.48
N SER A 258 1.91 -7.67 23.63
CA SER A 258 0.72 -6.83 23.73
C SER A 258 0.31 -6.34 22.36
N THR A 259 -0.99 -6.15 22.12
CA THR A 259 -1.45 -5.50 20.88
C THR A 259 -0.88 -4.07 20.80
N GLY A 260 -0.33 -3.70 19.64
CA GLY A 260 0.30 -2.40 19.48
C GLY A 260 0.84 -2.14 18.09
N ASN A 261 1.20 -0.87 17.86
CA ASN A 261 1.82 -0.43 16.62
C ASN A 261 3.34 -0.45 16.74
N TYR A 262 3.97 -0.92 15.69
CA TYR A 262 5.41 -1.03 15.53
C TYR A 262 5.87 -0.19 14.36
N THR A 263 7.09 0.30 14.48
CA THR A 263 7.78 1.09 13.46
C THR A 263 8.99 0.30 12.98
N ILE A 264 9.07 0.11 11.66
CA ILE A 264 10.23 -0.46 10.99
C ILE A 264 10.95 0.70 10.30
N GLU A 265 12.18 0.95 10.71
CA GLU A 265 13.05 1.94 10.08
C GLU A 265 14.10 1.22 9.25
N VAL A 266 14.22 1.62 7.99
CA VAL A 266 15.29 1.19 7.10
C VAL A 266 16.21 2.38 6.86
N SER A 267 17.51 2.17 6.98
CA SER A 267 18.55 3.18 6.77
C SER A 267 19.77 2.54 6.12
N SER A 268 20.72 3.34 5.65
CA SER A 268 21.98 2.77 5.17
C SER A 268 22.86 2.32 6.34
N ALA A 269 23.43 1.11 6.26
CA ALA A 269 24.33 0.59 7.27
C ALA A 269 25.79 1.08 7.11
N GLY A 270 26.11 1.85 6.06
CA GLY A 270 27.50 2.16 5.69
C GLY A 270 27.68 3.51 5.01
N GLY A 271 27.34 4.59 5.72
CA GLY A 271 27.43 5.97 5.22
C GLY A 271 26.19 6.41 4.44
N SER A 272 26.26 7.57 3.80
CA SER A 272 25.14 8.13 3.04
C SER A 272 25.00 7.49 1.67
N LYS A 273 24.09 6.52 1.55
CA LYS A 273 23.75 5.85 0.28
C LYS A 273 22.26 5.96 -0.02
N SER A 274 21.94 6.07 -1.30
CA SER A 274 20.57 5.97 -1.83
C SER A 274 20.39 4.65 -2.57
N GLY A 275 19.16 4.17 -2.61
CA GLY A 275 18.79 3.02 -3.42
C GLY A 275 17.49 2.38 -2.97
N LEU A 276 17.03 1.43 -3.76
CA LEU A 276 15.80 0.68 -3.56
C LEU A 276 16.01 -0.54 -2.68
N PHE A 277 14.94 -0.86 -1.97
CA PHE A 277 14.82 -2.06 -1.16
C PHE A 277 13.36 -2.50 -1.11
N ALA A 278 13.09 -3.67 -0.57
CA ALA A 278 11.76 -4.15 -0.29
C ALA A 278 11.63 -4.57 1.18
N VAL A 279 10.42 -4.42 1.73
CA VAL A 279 10.04 -4.89 3.06
C VAL A 279 8.87 -5.84 2.95
N GLN A 280 8.96 -6.97 3.65
CA GLN A 280 7.91 -7.96 3.74
C GLN A 280 7.72 -8.37 5.20
N ILE A 281 6.46 -8.58 5.59
CA ILE A 281 6.08 -9.13 6.90
C ILE A 281 5.56 -10.56 6.74
N GLY A 282 6.12 -11.49 7.50
CA GLY A 282 5.50 -12.78 7.78
C GLY A 282 4.87 -12.75 9.17
N SER A 283 3.61 -13.17 9.30
CA SER A 283 2.89 -13.21 10.59
C SER A 283 2.39 -14.62 10.90
N SER A 284 2.46 -15.03 12.16
CA SER A 284 1.88 -16.27 12.65
C SER A 284 0.36 -16.27 12.68
N LEU A 285 -0.25 -15.08 12.60
CA LEU A 285 -1.70 -14.87 12.61
C LEU A 285 -2.27 -14.62 11.21
N ASP A 286 -1.43 -14.69 10.16
CA ASP A 286 -1.93 -14.56 8.79
C ASP A 286 -2.89 -15.71 8.49
N PRO A 287 -4.21 -15.46 8.37
CA PRO A 287 -5.20 -16.54 8.19
C PRO A 287 -5.00 -17.30 6.87
N CYS A 288 -4.22 -16.72 5.96
CA CYS A 288 -3.89 -17.24 4.63
C CYS A 288 -2.64 -18.15 4.63
N LYS A 289 -1.95 -18.31 5.76
CA LYS A 289 -0.89 -19.32 5.90
C LYS A 289 -1.17 -20.21 7.10
N PRO A 290 -1.40 -21.52 6.95
CA PRO A 290 -1.33 -22.42 8.11
C PRO A 290 0.06 -22.25 8.70
N SER A 291 0.12 -21.89 9.98
CA SER A 291 1.34 -21.52 10.67
C SER A 291 2.42 -22.58 10.43
N ASN A 292 3.49 -22.22 9.73
CA ASN A 292 4.68 -23.06 9.62
C ASN A 292 5.54 -22.92 10.89
N SER A 293 4.88 -22.93 12.05
CA SER A 293 5.54 -23.14 13.32
C SER A 293 5.84 -24.62 13.39
N THR A 294 7.12 -24.98 13.49
CA THR A 294 7.58 -26.34 13.74
C THR A 294 7.21 -26.81 15.15
N VAL A 295 5.91 -26.88 15.45
CA VAL A 295 5.36 -27.54 16.64
C VAL A 295 4.84 -28.91 16.19
N PRO A 296 5.29 -30.03 16.78
CA PRO A 296 4.83 -31.36 16.37
C PRO A 296 3.31 -31.49 16.55
N LEU A 297 2.60 -31.86 15.48
CA LEU A 297 1.17 -32.16 15.53
C LEU A 297 0.91 -33.40 16.40
N PRO A 298 -0.05 -33.36 17.35
CA PRO A 298 -0.67 -34.57 17.88
C PRO A 298 -1.56 -35.18 16.80
N SER A 299 -1.30 -36.43 16.45
CA SER A 299 -2.08 -37.24 15.51
C SER A 299 -3.53 -37.40 15.99
N GLY A 300 -4.49 -36.83 15.28
CA GLY A 300 -5.91 -37.03 15.51
C GLY A 300 -6.71 -36.83 14.23
N THR A 301 -7.24 -37.92 13.69
CA THR A 301 -8.13 -37.97 12.52
C THR A 301 -9.47 -37.31 12.81
N GLY A 302 -9.77 -36.18 12.16
CA GLY A 302 -11.07 -35.51 12.21
C GLY A 302 -11.27 -34.62 10.98
N ALA A 303 -12.42 -34.75 10.33
CA ALA A 303 -12.74 -34.20 9.01
C ALA A 303 -12.67 -32.67 8.90
N ILE A 304 -12.28 -32.19 7.72
CA ILE A 304 -12.19 -30.79 7.30
C ILE A 304 -13.60 -30.27 6.94
N PRO A 305 -14.14 -29.21 7.58
CA PRO A 305 -15.27 -28.47 7.05
C PRO A 305 -14.80 -27.37 6.07
N SER A 306 -15.58 -27.22 4.99
CA SER A 306 -15.42 -26.20 3.94
C SER A 306 -15.47 -24.76 4.49
N PRO A 307 -14.57 -23.83 4.07
CA PRO A 307 -14.61 -22.45 4.53
C PRO A 307 -15.50 -21.59 3.61
N THR A 308 -16.74 -21.37 4.03
CA THR A 308 -17.48 -20.17 3.66
C THR A 308 -17.26 -19.16 4.79
N ALA A 309 -16.28 -18.26 4.64
CA ALA A 309 -16.06 -17.20 5.63
C ALA A 309 -15.77 -15.87 4.94
N SER A 310 -16.75 -14.97 4.98
CA SER A 310 -16.55 -13.54 4.80
C SER A 310 -15.65 -13.02 5.93
N THR A 311 -14.40 -12.72 5.64
CA THR A 311 -13.52 -12.01 6.57
C THR A 311 -13.71 -10.51 6.39
N VAL A 312 -14.44 -9.91 7.32
CA VAL A 312 -14.42 -8.46 7.54
C VAL A 312 -13.06 -8.14 8.15
N PHE A 313 -12.20 -7.45 7.39
CA PHE A 313 -11.04 -6.78 7.97
C PHE A 313 -11.54 -5.61 8.81
N THR A 314 -11.61 -5.78 10.13
CA THR A 314 -11.78 -4.65 11.04
C THR A 314 -10.46 -3.89 11.07
N ALA A 315 -10.28 -2.98 10.11
CA ALA A 315 -9.31 -1.91 10.24
C ALA A 315 -9.70 -1.13 11.50
N GLY A 316 -8.95 -1.33 12.59
CA GLY A 316 -9.07 -0.51 13.78
C GLY A 316 -8.97 0.95 13.35
N ALA A 317 -9.95 1.76 13.74
CA ALA A 317 -10.09 3.15 13.35
C ALA A 317 -8.76 3.91 13.50
N VAL A 318 -8.08 4.15 12.39
CA VAL A 318 -7.13 5.25 12.28
C VAL A 318 -8.01 6.49 12.10
N PRO A 319 -7.99 7.48 13.02
CA PRO A 319 -8.74 8.70 12.82
C PRO A 319 -8.18 9.40 11.58
N MET A 320 -8.92 9.32 10.47
CA MET A 320 -8.70 10.17 9.31
C MET A 320 -9.02 11.60 9.74
N GLY A 321 -7.98 12.33 10.16
CA GLY A 321 -8.05 13.75 10.46
C GLY A 321 -8.32 14.54 9.19
N GLY A 322 -9.61 14.68 8.85
CA GLY A 322 -10.07 15.65 7.88
C GLY A 322 -9.86 17.05 8.42
N ASN A 323 -9.21 17.90 7.62
CA ASN A 323 -9.12 19.33 7.84
C ASN A 323 -10.53 19.93 7.98
N ALA A 324 -10.92 20.27 9.20
CA ALA A 324 -12.02 21.18 9.49
C ALA A 324 -11.46 22.39 10.24
N ALA A 325 -11.72 23.55 9.67
CA ALA A 325 -11.24 24.88 10.04
C ALA A 325 -11.17 25.16 11.54
N LEU A 326 -10.06 25.78 11.98
CA LEU A 326 -10.05 26.67 13.13
C LEU A 326 -11.05 27.80 12.88
N GLN A 327 -12.26 27.67 13.40
CA GLN A 327 -13.13 28.81 13.63
C GLN A 327 -12.91 29.28 15.07
N MET A 328 -12.30 30.45 15.22
CA MET A 328 -12.27 31.19 16.47
C MET A 328 -13.70 31.47 16.92
N GLY A 329 -14.06 31.01 18.12
CA GLY A 329 -15.35 31.23 18.74
C GLY A 329 -15.20 31.31 20.25
N VAL A 330 -15.20 32.54 20.74
CA VAL A 330 -15.12 32.95 22.14
C VAL A 330 -16.20 32.25 22.98
N GLY A 331 -15.84 31.77 24.18
CA GLY A 331 -16.82 31.22 25.12
C GLY A 331 -16.22 30.83 26.46
N LEU A 332 -16.08 31.83 27.35
CA LEU A 332 -15.93 31.64 28.80
C LEU A 332 -16.93 30.58 29.33
N SER A 333 -16.53 29.75 30.28
CA SER A 333 -17.20 29.67 31.60
C SER A 333 -16.56 28.64 32.54
N LEU A 334 -16.03 29.19 33.63
CA LEU A 334 -16.03 28.72 35.02
C LEU A 334 -15.55 27.31 35.39
N MET A 335 -14.35 27.33 35.99
CA MET A 335 -13.80 26.34 36.90
C MET A 335 -14.37 26.57 38.31
N ALA A 336 -15.00 25.54 38.90
CA ALA A 336 -15.27 25.42 40.33
C ALA A 336 -14.65 24.09 40.78
N ALA A 337 -13.45 24.12 41.35
CA ALA A 337 -13.16 24.28 42.78
C ALA A 337 -13.58 23.05 43.60
N PHE A 338 -12.60 22.26 44.06
CA PHE A 338 -12.53 21.69 45.41
C PHE A 338 -11.11 21.14 45.66
N LEU A 339 -10.31 21.86 46.44
CA LEU A 339 -9.23 21.29 47.23
C LEU A 339 -9.01 22.16 48.47
N GLU A 340 -9.58 21.72 49.59
CA GLU A 340 -9.24 22.21 50.92
C GLU A 340 -7.94 21.54 51.37
N MET A 341 -6.93 22.34 51.75
CA MET A 341 -6.15 22.08 52.97
C MET A 341 -5.12 23.19 53.29
N PHE A 342 -5.22 23.66 54.54
CA PHE A 342 -4.22 24.32 55.40
C PHE A 342 -3.80 25.78 55.19
N LEU A 343 -4.23 26.64 56.12
CA LEU A 343 -3.47 27.69 56.83
C LEU A 343 -4.09 27.78 58.25
N SER A 344 -3.42 27.29 59.30
CA SER A 344 -2.61 28.09 60.24
C SER A 344 -3.27 29.38 60.72
N GLY A 345 -3.80 29.29 61.94
CA GLY A 345 -4.39 30.33 62.78
C GLY A 345 -4.92 29.66 64.04
#